data_AF-A0AAN0JRA1-F1
#
_entry.id   AF-A0AAN0JRA1-F1
#
_cell.length_a   1.000
_cell.length_b   1.000
_cell.length_c   1.000
_cell.angle_alpha   90.00
_cell.angle_beta   90.00
_cell.angle_gamma   90.00
#
_symmetry.space_group_name_H-M   'P 1'
#
loop_
_entity.id
_entity.type
_entity.pdbx_description
1 polymer ?
#
loop_
_entity_poly.entity_id
_entity_poly.type
_entity_poly.pdbx_seq_one_letter_code
_entity_poly.pdbx_strand_id
1 'polypeptide(L)'
;MSRLEILEVAVDNKVIPIKRKDDKNFDVSLHESVKAGDSFEVSMLLQLGADPNSKDERGKSAVEIANERKFTQIKEILLTGGGEETGEVKWTSYKVILTKPSAGQCQEVISQLMDSHQNIFLHHSSPDIVYLLMSLALEIRTIEWIKIYNTKITKDVILLLSHKITNNTSLKTLSISGDSINDDGVIALTQSLINNKTIIDLYLRDNINITSTSAQSLAELLLYNNTLFFIHLDNTNIDTDGVLVLMESLRTNYRLLKLWLDRTHKQTCYSLPYYKTIESRVGFN
;
A
#
# COMPACT_ATOMS: atom_id res chain seq x y z
N MET A 1 51.58 -19.09 16.41
CA MET A 1 50.17 -18.76 16.71
C MET A 1 50.16 -17.30 17.19
N SER A 2 50.23 -16.35 16.25
CA SER A 2 49.11 -15.61 15.64
C SER A 2 48.45 -14.65 16.64
N ARG A 3 49.10 -13.51 16.86
CA ARG A 3 48.55 -12.36 17.58
C ARG A 3 47.53 -11.70 16.63
N LEU A 4 46.26 -12.11 16.74
CA LEU A 4 45.16 -11.37 16.13
C LEU A 4 45.17 -9.96 16.73
N GLU A 5 45.43 -8.95 15.90
CA GLU A 5 45.15 -7.55 16.22
C GLU A 5 43.64 -7.36 16.18
N ILE A 6 43.00 -7.46 17.35
CA ILE A 6 41.61 -7.08 17.56
C ILE A 6 41.56 -5.54 17.56
N LEU A 7 40.73 -4.94 16.72
CA LEU A 7 40.38 -3.53 16.86
C LEU A 7 39.37 -3.44 18.01
N GLU A 8 39.64 -2.57 18.98
CA GLU A 8 38.77 -2.35 20.14
C GLU A 8 38.17 -0.96 20.04
N VAL A 9 36.84 -0.84 20.18
CA VAL A 9 36.17 0.45 20.37
C VAL A 9 35.66 0.49 21.80
N ALA A 10 36.03 1.55 22.52
CA ALA A 10 35.55 1.79 23.87
C ALA A 10 34.28 2.63 23.82
N VAL A 11 33.17 2.07 24.29
CA VAL A 11 31.93 2.81 24.57
C VAL A 11 31.49 2.46 25.98
N ASP A 12 31.18 3.49 26.79
CA ASP A 12 30.82 3.36 28.20
C ASP A 12 31.73 2.44 29.04
N ASN A 13 33.05 2.60 28.89
CA ASN A 13 34.08 1.85 29.62
C ASN A 13 34.05 0.31 29.42
N LYS A 14 33.44 -0.19 28.34
CA LYS A 14 33.54 -1.59 27.93
C LYS A 14 34.31 -1.74 26.62
N VAL A 15 35.24 -2.70 26.61
CA VAL A 15 36.07 -3.06 25.46
C VAL A 15 35.36 -4.16 24.68
N ILE A 16 35.11 -3.93 23.40
CA ILE A 16 34.44 -4.91 22.52
C ILE A 16 35.42 -5.34 21.43
N PRO A 17 35.63 -6.66 21.26
CA PRO A 17 36.51 -7.16 20.21
C PRO A 17 35.81 -7.07 18.84
N ILE A 18 36.33 -6.27 17.91
CA ILE A 18 35.93 -6.32 16.49
C ILE A 18 36.45 -7.63 15.90
N LYS A 19 35.54 -8.58 15.65
CA LYS A 19 35.85 -9.96 15.28
C LYS A 19 36.37 -10.13 13.84
N ARG A 20 36.15 -9.14 12.96
CA ARG A 20 36.59 -9.17 11.55
C ARG A 20 37.15 -7.82 11.09
N LYS A 21 38.42 -7.80 10.67
CA LYS A 21 39.12 -6.60 10.15
C LYS A 21 38.67 -6.19 8.75
N ASP A 22 38.00 -7.07 8.02
CA ASP A 22 37.51 -6.89 6.66
C ASP A 22 36.08 -6.34 6.58
N ASP A 23 35.39 -6.25 7.72
CA ASP A 23 34.01 -5.77 7.83
C ASP A 23 33.97 -4.24 7.91
N LYS A 24 34.16 -3.58 6.75
CA LYS A 24 34.31 -2.11 6.64
C LYS A 24 33.15 -1.31 7.26
N ASN A 25 31.96 -1.91 7.34
CA ASN A 25 30.74 -1.27 7.82
C ASN A 25 30.12 -1.97 9.03
N PHE A 26 30.78 -2.98 9.62
CA PHE A 26 30.27 -3.76 10.75
C PHE A 26 28.99 -4.59 10.47
N ASP A 27 28.59 -4.71 9.22
CA ASP A 27 27.38 -5.42 8.78
C ASP A 27 27.48 -6.93 9.09
N VAL A 28 28.62 -7.55 8.80
CA VAL A 28 28.84 -8.98 9.07
C VAL A 28 28.78 -9.25 10.57
N SER A 29 29.44 -8.38 11.35
CA SER A 29 29.48 -8.42 12.82
C SER A 29 28.09 -8.24 13.43
N LEU A 30 27.25 -7.39 12.80
CA LEU A 30 25.85 -7.21 13.21
C LEU A 30 25.06 -8.52 13.02
N HIS A 31 25.20 -9.19 11.88
CA HIS A 31 24.53 -10.48 11.67
C HIS A 31 25.02 -11.56 12.64
N GLU A 32 26.32 -11.61 12.96
CA GLU A 32 26.88 -12.57 13.92
C GLU A 32 26.39 -12.34 15.35
N SER A 33 26.34 -11.08 15.80
CA SER A 33 25.83 -10.72 17.14
C SER A 33 24.34 -11.03 17.30
N VAL A 34 23.52 -10.77 16.28
CA VAL A 34 22.10 -11.20 16.25
C VAL A 34 21.99 -12.73 16.30
N LYS A 35 22.82 -13.47 15.53
CA LYS A 35 22.87 -14.94 15.58
C LYS A 35 23.33 -15.44 16.96
N ALA A 36 24.16 -14.71 17.68
CA ALA A 36 24.58 -15.06 19.03
C ALA A 36 23.53 -14.71 20.10
N GLY A 37 22.57 -13.83 19.79
CA GLY A 37 21.60 -13.33 20.76
C GLY A 37 22.18 -12.25 21.68
N ASP A 38 23.26 -11.59 21.26
CA ASP A 38 23.92 -10.54 22.06
C ASP A 38 23.30 -9.16 21.76
N SER A 39 22.28 -8.78 22.53
CA SER A 39 21.60 -7.50 22.37
C SER A 39 22.51 -6.28 22.59
N PHE A 40 23.56 -6.42 23.42
CA PHE A 40 24.47 -5.31 23.72
C PHE A 40 25.39 -5.05 22.52
N GLU A 41 25.96 -6.12 21.95
CA GLU A 41 26.78 -6.01 20.74
C GLU A 41 25.96 -5.48 19.56
N VAL A 42 24.69 -5.92 19.42
CA VAL A 42 23.77 -5.39 18.39
C VAL A 42 23.55 -3.87 18.54
N SER A 43 23.19 -3.38 19.73
CA SER A 43 22.99 -1.94 19.94
C SER A 43 24.23 -1.12 19.60
N MET A 44 25.41 -1.64 19.95
CA MET A 44 26.66 -0.96 19.70
C MET A 44 26.99 -0.86 18.21
N LEU A 45 26.86 -1.97 17.49
CA LEU A 45 27.20 -2.01 16.06
C LEU A 45 26.30 -1.06 15.26
N LEU A 46 25.03 -0.94 15.64
CA LEU A 46 24.12 0.06 15.05
C LEU A 46 24.61 1.50 15.32
N GLN A 47 25.06 1.82 16.54
CA GLN A 47 25.63 3.13 16.87
C GLN A 47 26.92 3.43 16.09
N LEU A 48 27.69 2.39 15.75
CA LEU A 48 28.89 2.49 14.92
C LEU A 48 28.61 2.56 13.42
N GLY A 49 27.34 2.53 13.02
CA GLY A 49 26.91 2.69 11.63
C GLY A 49 26.72 1.38 10.85
N ALA A 50 26.62 0.23 11.53
CA ALA A 50 26.18 -1.00 10.88
C ALA A 50 24.78 -0.83 10.28
N ASP A 51 24.59 -1.26 9.03
CA ASP A 51 23.31 -1.19 8.36
C ASP A 51 22.46 -2.42 8.73
N PRO A 52 21.39 -2.28 9.54
CA PRO A 52 20.51 -3.40 9.88
C PRO A 52 19.75 -4.00 8.70
N ASN A 53 19.74 -3.32 7.54
CA ASN A 53 19.10 -3.76 6.31
C ASN A 53 20.06 -4.47 5.36
N SER A 54 21.36 -4.43 5.63
CA SER A 54 22.34 -5.26 4.92
C SER A 54 21.96 -6.74 4.99
N LYS A 55 22.35 -7.50 3.97
CA LYS A 55 22.02 -8.93 3.88
C LYS A 55 23.26 -9.78 4.13
N ASP A 56 23.11 -10.83 4.94
CA ASP A 56 24.17 -11.81 5.15
C ASP A 56 24.40 -12.70 3.93
N GLU A 57 25.36 -13.64 4.03
CA GLU A 57 25.70 -14.61 2.97
C GLU A 57 24.51 -15.49 2.53
N ARG A 58 23.41 -15.53 3.31
CA ARG A 58 22.18 -16.26 3.00
C ARG A 58 21.06 -15.34 2.50
N GLY A 59 21.34 -14.05 2.29
CA GLY A 59 20.36 -13.07 1.85
C GLY A 59 19.42 -12.57 2.96
N LYS A 60 19.73 -12.81 4.24
CA LYS A 60 18.87 -12.41 5.38
C LYS A 60 19.38 -11.14 6.04
N SER A 61 18.47 -10.24 6.41
CA SER A 61 18.80 -9.07 7.23
C SER A 61 18.90 -9.44 8.71
N ALA A 62 19.48 -8.54 9.49
CA ALA A 62 19.55 -8.67 10.95
C ALA A 62 18.15 -8.86 11.57
N VAL A 63 17.13 -8.11 11.11
CA VAL A 63 15.74 -8.21 11.60
C VAL A 63 15.14 -9.59 11.30
N GLU A 64 15.42 -10.17 10.13
CA GLU A 64 14.95 -11.51 9.75
C GLU A 64 15.53 -12.60 10.66
N ILE A 65 16.83 -12.53 10.95
CA ILE A 65 17.48 -13.49 11.85
C ILE A 65 16.87 -13.38 13.26
N ALA A 66 16.62 -12.17 13.75
CA ALA A 66 16.00 -11.96 15.06
C ALA A 66 14.57 -12.54 15.11
N ASN A 67 13.78 -12.35 14.05
CA ASN A 67 12.43 -12.93 13.92
C ASN A 67 12.47 -14.46 13.92
N GLU A 68 13.34 -15.09 13.13
CA GLU A 68 13.46 -16.56 13.03
C GLU A 68 13.84 -17.19 14.37
N ARG A 69 14.69 -16.51 15.14
CA ARG A 69 15.11 -16.95 16.48
C ARG A 69 14.18 -16.52 17.60
N LYS A 70 13.12 -15.76 17.28
CA LYS A 70 12.15 -15.19 18.24
C LYS A 70 12.83 -14.30 19.30
N PHE A 71 13.88 -13.59 18.92
CA PHE A 71 14.58 -12.63 19.78
C PHE A 71 13.88 -11.27 19.79
N THR A 72 12.82 -11.16 20.58
CA THR A 72 11.94 -9.97 20.61
C THR A 72 12.68 -8.69 20.98
N GLN A 73 13.56 -8.73 21.98
CA GLN A 73 14.33 -7.56 22.41
C GLN A 73 15.33 -7.09 21.35
N ILE A 74 16.03 -8.03 20.69
CA ILE A 74 16.99 -7.72 19.63
C ILE A 74 16.28 -7.16 18.41
N LYS A 75 15.12 -7.73 18.06
CA LYS A 75 14.26 -7.18 17.02
C LYS A 75 13.93 -5.71 17.28
N GLU A 76 13.47 -5.38 18.49
CA GLU A 76 13.12 -4.00 18.85
C GLU A 76 14.32 -3.04 18.75
N ILE A 77 15.50 -3.48 19.19
CA ILE A 77 16.76 -2.73 19.03
C ILE A 77 17.05 -2.48 17.55
N LEU A 78 16.97 -3.50 16.70
CA LEU A 78 17.24 -3.40 15.26
C LEU A 78 16.25 -2.44 14.57
N LEU A 79 14.96 -2.54 14.89
CA LEU A 79 13.94 -1.64 14.36
C LEU A 79 14.19 -0.18 14.78
N THR A 80 14.59 0.04 16.04
CA THR A 80 14.96 1.37 16.54
C THR A 80 16.21 1.92 15.86
N GLY A 81 17.13 1.03 15.46
CA GLY A 81 18.33 1.35 14.69
C GLY A 81 18.11 1.53 13.19
N GLY A 82 16.86 1.58 12.71
CA GLY A 82 16.56 1.76 11.28
C GLY A 82 16.42 0.46 10.48
N GLY A 83 16.40 -0.69 11.15
CA GLY A 83 16.12 -1.98 10.54
C GLY A 83 14.68 -2.09 10.09
N GLU A 84 14.46 -2.65 8.92
CA GLU A 84 13.14 -2.87 8.35
C GLU A 84 12.73 -4.35 8.48
N GLU A 85 11.47 -4.59 8.82
CA GLU A 85 10.90 -5.93 8.66
C GLU A 85 10.78 -6.26 7.18
N THR A 86 11.10 -7.50 6.81
CA THR A 86 10.82 -7.97 5.47
C THR A 86 9.34 -8.13 5.23
N GLY A 87 8.94 -7.84 4.00
CA GLY A 87 7.54 -7.95 3.59
C GLY A 87 7.00 -9.34 3.78
N GLU A 88 5.72 -9.44 4.11
CA GLU A 88 5.02 -10.69 4.27
C GLU A 88 4.14 -10.95 3.04
N VAL A 89 4.19 -12.18 2.51
CA VAL A 89 3.31 -12.65 1.43
C VAL A 89 2.45 -13.79 1.95
N LYS A 90 1.13 -13.60 1.94
CA LYS A 90 0.13 -14.61 2.35
C LYS A 90 -0.70 -15.06 1.17
N TRP A 91 -0.72 -16.37 0.94
CA TRP A 91 -1.53 -17.01 -0.08
C TRP A 91 -2.79 -17.63 0.50
N THR A 92 -3.85 -17.61 -0.30
CA THR A 92 -5.08 -18.37 -0.11
C THR A 92 -5.48 -18.97 -1.47
N SER A 93 -6.51 -19.80 -1.52
CA SER A 93 -6.92 -20.44 -2.78
C SER A 93 -7.30 -19.47 -3.91
N TYR A 94 -7.70 -18.23 -3.58
CA TYR A 94 -8.19 -17.25 -4.55
C TYR A 94 -7.55 -15.85 -4.46
N LYS A 95 -6.65 -15.63 -3.49
CA LYS A 95 -6.10 -14.31 -3.18
C LYS A 95 -4.67 -14.40 -2.68
N VAL A 96 -3.88 -13.40 -3.06
CA VAL A 96 -2.58 -13.11 -2.45
C VAL A 96 -2.63 -11.77 -1.72
N ILE A 97 -2.02 -11.71 -0.54
CA ILE A 97 -1.87 -10.49 0.27
C ILE A 97 -0.38 -10.23 0.44
N LEU A 98 0.08 -9.05 0.04
CA LEU A 98 1.44 -8.58 0.21
C LEU A 98 1.46 -7.41 1.20
N THR A 99 2.24 -7.50 2.26
CA THR A 99 2.41 -6.45 3.27
C THR A 99 3.86 -6.00 3.30
N LYS A 100 4.15 -4.72 3.01
CA LYS A 100 5.53 -4.21 2.84
C LYS A 100 6.41 -5.04 1.89
N PRO A 101 5.91 -5.57 0.76
CA PRO A 101 6.70 -6.47 -0.08
C PRO A 101 7.89 -5.75 -0.72
N SER A 102 8.98 -6.48 -0.90
CA SER A 102 10.06 -6.05 -1.78
C SER A 102 9.67 -6.21 -3.26
N ALA A 103 10.45 -5.60 -4.15
CA ALA A 103 10.28 -5.77 -5.59
C ALA A 103 10.45 -7.24 -6.01
N GLY A 104 11.41 -7.96 -5.40
CA GLY A 104 11.63 -9.38 -5.65
C GLY A 104 10.43 -10.23 -5.24
N GLN A 105 9.82 -9.95 -4.09
CA GLN A 105 8.59 -10.64 -3.66
C GLN A 105 7.42 -10.36 -4.60
N CYS A 106 7.30 -9.14 -5.13
CA CYS A 106 6.26 -8.83 -6.12
C CYS A 106 6.45 -9.64 -7.40
N GLN A 107 7.69 -9.74 -7.90
CA GLN A 107 8.00 -10.53 -9.10
C GLN A 107 7.75 -12.03 -8.88
N GLU A 108 8.18 -12.55 -7.74
CA GLU A 108 7.93 -13.94 -7.36
C GLU A 108 6.43 -14.24 -7.30
N VAL A 109 5.64 -13.37 -6.65
CA VAL A 109 4.18 -13.51 -6.60
C VAL A 109 3.60 -13.54 -8.00
N ILE A 110 3.95 -12.58 -8.86
CA ILE A 110 3.46 -12.53 -10.24
C ILE A 110 3.76 -13.84 -10.99
N SER A 111 4.95 -14.43 -10.80
CA SER A 111 5.34 -15.70 -11.44
C SER A 111 4.59 -16.93 -10.93
N GLN A 112 4.04 -16.87 -9.71
CA GLN A 112 3.38 -18.00 -9.04
C GLN A 112 1.84 -17.91 -9.09
N LEU A 113 1.29 -16.82 -9.64
CA LEU A 113 -0.16 -16.66 -9.80
C LEU A 113 -0.72 -17.72 -10.76
N MET A 114 -1.59 -18.57 -10.21
CA MET A 114 -2.50 -19.43 -10.96
C MET A 114 -3.83 -18.74 -11.28
N ASP A 115 -4.59 -19.26 -12.24
CA ASP A 115 -5.92 -18.76 -12.65
C ASP A 115 -6.95 -18.67 -11.51
N SER A 116 -6.77 -19.48 -10.46
CA SER A 116 -7.63 -19.43 -9.27
C SER A 116 -7.45 -18.15 -8.46
N HIS A 117 -6.26 -17.52 -8.51
CA HIS A 117 -5.98 -16.29 -7.78
C HIS A 117 -6.51 -15.10 -8.55
N GLN A 118 -7.64 -14.56 -8.11
CA GLN A 118 -8.32 -13.45 -8.76
C GLN A 118 -8.08 -12.12 -8.03
N ASN A 119 -7.52 -12.18 -6.82
CA ASN A 119 -7.44 -11.04 -5.92
C ASN A 119 -6.00 -10.77 -5.47
N ILE A 120 -5.52 -9.53 -5.61
CA ILE A 120 -4.20 -9.08 -5.17
C ILE A 120 -4.36 -7.91 -4.22
N PHE A 121 -3.98 -8.10 -2.95
CA PHE A 121 -4.08 -7.07 -1.93
C PHE A 121 -2.68 -6.63 -1.51
N LEU A 122 -2.45 -5.32 -1.56
CA LEU A 122 -1.18 -4.68 -1.24
C LEU A 122 -1.37 -3.75 -0.04
N HIS A 123 -0.57 -3.94 0.99
CA HIS A 123 -0.61 -3.17 2.23
C HIS A 123 0.76 -2.53 2.52
N HIS A 124 0.75 -1.31 3.07
CA HIS A 124 1.94 -0.67 3.63
C HIS A 124 3.14 -0.69 2.67
N SER A 125 2.97 -0.16 1.46
CA SER A 125 3.98 -0.25 0.39
C SER A 125 4.47 1.13 -0.05
N SER A 126 5.38 1.16 -1.03
CA SER A 126 5.83 2.40 -1.68
C SER A 126 5.12 2.61 -3.03
N PRO A 127 5.10 3.85 -3.58
CA PRO A 127 4.59 4.11 -4.92
C PRO A 127 5.26 3.26 -6.01
N ASP A 128 6.57 2.98 -5.89
CA ASP A 128 7.31 2.16 -6.86
C ASP A 128 6.85 0.71 -6.86
N ILE A 129 6.57 0.15 -5.68
CA ILE A 129 6.02 -1.19 -5.52
C ILE A 129 4.60 -1.26 -6.11
N VAL A 130 3.78 -0.22 -5.91
CA VAL A 130 2.45 -0.13 -6.56
C VAL A 130 2.59 -0.14 -8.07
N TYR A 131 3.45 0.71 -8.63
CA TYR A 131 3.68 0.78 -10.07
C TYR A 131 4.15 -0.58 -10.61
N LEU A 132 5.18 -1.17 -10.01
CA LEU A 132 5.72 -2.47 -10.39
C LEU A 132 4.61 -3.54 -10.38
N LEU A 133 3.94 -3.73 -9.25
CA LEU A 133 2.95 -4.78 -9.08
C LEU A 133 1.74 -4.57 -10.00
N MET A 134 1.18 -3.36 -10.04
CA MET A 134 0.01 -3.07 -10.89
C MET A 134 0.34 -3.15 -12.37
N SER A 135 1.55 -2.75 -12.79
CA SER A 135 1.95 -2.81 -14.20
C SER A 135 1.89 -4.22 -14.75
N LEU A 136 2.21 -5.22 -13.92
CA LEU A 136 2.18 -6.64 -14.25
C LEU A 136 0.78 -7.25 -13.98
N ALA A 137 0.20 -6.98 -12.81
CA ALA A 137 -1.09 -7.55 -12.40
C ALA A 137 -2.24 -7.17 -13.36
N LEU A 138 -2.23 -5.97 -13.93
CA LEU A 138 -3.25 -5.52 -14.88
C LEU A 138 -3.19 -6.22 -16.24
N GLU A 139 -2.12 -6.97 -16.54
CA GLU A 139 -2.01 -7.81 -17.74
C GLU A 139 -2.59 -9.22 -17.53
N ILE A 140 -2.75 -9.65 -16.28
CA ILE A 140 -3.22 -10.97 -15.91
C ILE A 140 -4.76 -10.97 -15.93
N ARG A 141 -5.34 -11.66 -16.92
CA ARG A 141 -6.78 -11.62 -17.21
C ARG A 141 -7.68 -12.29 -16.17
N THR A 142 -7.11 -13.03 -15.24
CA THR A 142 -7.85 -13.65 -14.14
C THR A 142 -7.95 -12.73 -12.92
N ILE A 143 -7.19 -11.63 -12.88
CA ILE A 143 -7.27 -10.68 -11.76
C ILE A 143 -8.52 -9.82 -11.91
N GLU A 144 -9.41 -9.96 -10.93
CA GLU A 144 -10.69 -9.27 -10.83
C GLU A 144 -10.72 -8.23 -9.71
N TRP A 145 -9.88 -8.36 -8.68
CA TRP A 145 -9.82 -7.40 -7.57
C TRP A 145 -8.39 -7.03 -7.17
N ILE A 146 -8.08 -5.74 -7.28
CA ILE A 146 -6.86 -5.16 -6.71
C ILE A 146 -7.24 -4.25 -5.55
N LYS A 147 -6.61 -4.48 -4.39
CA LYS A 147 -6.72 -3.61 -3.22
C LYS A 147 -5.36 -3.02 -2.86
N ILE A 148 -5.32 -1.72 -2.63
CA ILE A 148 -4.17 -0.99 -2.14
C ILE A 148 -4.59 -0.28 -0.86
N TYR A 149 -3.83 -0.48 0.21
CA TYR A 149 -4.16 0.05 1.53
C TYR A 149 -2.92 0.59 2.24
N ASN A 150 -3.04 1.71 2.93
CA ASN A 150 -1.93 2.34 3.66
C ASN A 150 -0.67 2.53 2.80
N THR A 151 -0.84 2.96 1.54
CA THR A 151 0.24 3.07 0.55
C THR A 151 0.05 4.34 -0.26
N LYS A 152 0.89 5.35 -0.05
CA LYS A 152 0.75 6.64 -0.75
C LYS A 152 1.03 6.47 -2.26
N ILE A 153 -0.02 6.52 -3.07
CA ILE A 153 0.07 6.54 -4.53
C ILE A 153 0.12 7.99 -5.00
N THR A 154 1.10 8.32 -5.84
CA THR A 154 1.19 9.65 -6.44
C THR A 154 0.35 9.73 -7.72
N LYS A 155 -0.04 10.95 -8.10
CA LYS A 155 -0.68 11.20 -9.40
C LYS A 155 0.13 10.62 -10.57
N ASP A 156 1.44 10.73 -10.53
CA ASP A 156 2.33 10.21 -11.59
C ASP A 156 2.22 8.70 -11.74
N VAL A 157 2.14 7.95 -10.64
CA VAL A 157 1.94 6.49 -10.68
C VAL A 157 0.59 6.14 -11.32
N ILE A 158 -0.48 6.86 -10.99
CA ILE A 158 -1.80 6.67 -11.62
C ILE A 158 -1.74 6.97 -13.12
N LEU A 159 -1.06 8.06 -13.51
CA LEU A 159 -0.91 8.44 -14.92
C LEU A 159 -0.12 7.38 -15.71
N LEU A 160 0.95 6.82 -15.14
CA LEU A 160 1.71 5.73 -15.74
C LEU A 160 0.86 4.45 -15.95
N LEU A 161 -0.13 4.22 -15.09
CA LEU A 161 -1.04 3.07 -15.17
C LEU A 161 -2.32 3.36 -15.98
N SER A 162 -2.56 4.62 -16.39
CA SER A 162 -3.82 5.08 -16.99
C SER A 162 -4.27 4.25 -18.20
N HIS A 163 -3.38 4.01 -19.16
CA HIS A 163 -3.69 3.22 -20.36
C HIS A 163 -4.02 1.76 -20.00
N LYS A 164 -3.33 1.18 -19.01
CA LYS A 164 -3.59 -0.19 -18.53
C LYS A 164 -4.94 -0.26 -17.82
N ILE A 165 -5.26 0.70 -16.96
CA ILE A 165 -6.56 0.77 -16.27
C ILE A 165 -7.69 0.98 -17.29
N THR A 166 -7.54 1.93 -18.21
CA THR A 166 -8.55 2.27 -19.23
C THR A 166 -8.93 1.05 -20.07
N ASN A 167 -7.93 0.26 -20.50
CA ASN A 167 -8.11 -0.86 -21.40
C ASN A 167 -8.19 -2.23 -20.70
N ASN A 168 -8.12 -2.28 -19.37
CA ASN A 168 -8.21 -3.55 -18.66
C ASN A 168 -9.58 -4.21 -18.92
N THR A 169 -9.57 -5.53 -19.08
CA THR A 169 -10.76 -6.31 -19.47
C THR A 169 -11.22 -7.31 -18.39
N SER A 170 -10.52 -7.39 -17.26
CA SER A 170 -10.77 -8.38 -16.20
C SER A 170 -11.18 -7.76 -14.87
N LEU A 171 -10.48 -6.70 -14.45
CA LEU A 171 -10.63 -6.03 -13.17
C LEU A 171 -12.05 -5.50 -13.00
N LYS A 172 -12.71 -5.98 -11.94
CA LYS A 172 -14.07 -5.64 -11.52
C LYS A 172 -14.07 -4.70 -10.33
N THR A 173 -13.11 -4.86 -9.43
CA THR A 173 -13.02 -4.07 -8.20
C THR A 173 -11.64 -3.45 -8.06
N LEU A 174 -11.61 -2.12 -7.90
CA LEU A 174 -10.41 -1.37 -7.55
C LEU A 174 -10.63 -0.71 -6.19
N SER A 175 -9.79 -1.04 -5.22
CA SER A 175 -9.82 -0.44 -3.89
C SER A 175 -8.51 0.28 -3.62
N ILE A 176 -8.58 1.56 -3.31
CA ILE A 176 -7.44 2.40 -2.90
C ILE A 176 -7.90 3.14 -1.65
N SER A 177 -7.48 2.69 -0.48
CA SER A 177 -8.00 3.13 0.83
C SER A 177 -6.90 3.33 1.86
N GLY A 178 -7.21 3.93 3.01
CA GLY A 178 -6.23 4.13 4.09
C GLY A 178 -5.15 5.13 3.69
N ASP A 179 -5.53 6.38 3.46
CA ASP A 179 -4.64 7.49 3.08
C ASP A 179 -3.69 7.17 1.91
N SER A 180 -4.19 6.37 0.96
CA SER A 180 -3.42 5.88 -0.19
C SER A 180 -3.53 6.81 -1.40
N ILE A 181 -4.53 7.68 -1.46
CA ILE A 181 -4.74 8.61 -2.60
C ILE A 181 -5.27 9.96 -2.12
N ASN A 182 -4.95 11.01 -2.86
CA ASN A 182 -5.43 12.38 -2.65
C ASN A 182 -6.22 12.88 -3.87
N ASP A 183 -6.70 14.12 -3.83
CA ASP A 183 -7.46 14.74 -4.93
C ASP A 183 -6.77 14.65 -6.29
N ASP A 184 -5.47 14.96 -6.37
CA ASP A 184 -4.70 14.90 -7.62
C ASP A 184 -4.67 13.48 -8.22
N GLY A 185 -4.52 12.47 -7.36
CA GLY A 185 -4.59 11.07 -7.77
C GLY A 185 -6.00 10.66 -8.20
N VAL A 186 -7.04 11.12 -7.50
CA VAL A 186 -8.44 10.84 -7.86
C VAL A 186 -8.79 11.46 -9.21
N ILE A 187 -8.41 12.71 -9.46
CA ILE A 187 -8.63 13.40 -10.74
C ILE A 187 -7.97 12.63 -11.90
N ALA A 188 -6.75 12.14 -11.72
CA ALA A 188 -6.09 11.31 -12.73
C ALA A 188 -6.76 9.94 -12.90
N LEU A 189 -7.22 9.34 -11.82
CA LEU A 189 -7.90 8.04 -11.85
C LEU A 189 -9.25 8.14 -12.58
N THR A 190 -10.06 9.16 -12.32
CA THR A 190 -11.36 9.35 -12.96
C THR A 190 -11.25 9.50 -14.47
N GLN A 191 -10.19 10.16 -14.97
CA GLN A 191 -9.91 10.26 -16.41
C GLN A 191 -9.70 8.89 -17.06
N SER A 192 -9.09 7.94 -16.36
CA SER A 192 -8.89 6.57 -16.84
C SER A 192 -10.18 5.75 -16.77
N LEU A 193 -10.95 5.96 -15.69
CA LEU A 193 -12.18 5.19 -15.43
C LEU A 193 -13.35 5.61 -16.32
N ILE A 194 -13.38 6.85 -16.84
CA ILE A 194 -14.52 7.35 -17.65
C ILE A 194 -14.85 6.43 -18.84
N ASN A 195 -13.82 5.84 -19.45
CA ASN A 195 -13.94 4.94 -20.60
C ASN A 195 -13.78 3.46 -20.24
N ASN A 196 -13.37 3.12 -19.02
CA ASN A 196 -13.23 1.74 -18.59
C ASN A 196 -14.61 1.02 -18.59
N LYS A 197 -14.63 -0.21 -19.12
CA LYS A 197 -15.85 -1.01 -19.32
C LYS A 197 -15.94 -2.24 -18.42
N THR A 198 -15.09 -2.35 -17.40
CA THR A 198 -15.03 -3.55 -16.55
C THR A 198 -15.14 -3.32 -15.07
N ILE A 199 -14.61 -2.20 -14.56
CA ILE A 199 -14.65 -1.87 -13.14
C ILE A 199 -16.07 -1.46 -12.78
N ILE A 200 -16.67 -2.21 -11.86
CA ILE A 200 -18.04 -2.03 -11.39
C ILE A 200 -18.08 -1.49 -9.95
N ASP A 201 -17.01 -1.68 -9.18
CA ASP A 201 -16.93 -1.29 -7.77
C ASP A 201 -15.61 -0.58 -7.48
N LEU A 202 -15.72 0.67 -7.00
CA LEU A 202 -14.60 1.56 -6.72
C LEU A 202 -14.62 1.97 -5.24
N TYR A 203 -13.61 1.51 -4.49
CA TYR A 203 -13.42 1.92 -3.10
C TYR A 203 -12.35 3.00 -3.01
N LEU A 204 -12.77 4.21 -2.63
CA LEU A 204 -11.91 5.35 -2.28
C LEU A 204 -12.11 5.79 -0.82
N ARG A 205 -12.77 4.94 -0.02
CA ARG A 205 -13.01 5.16 1.41
C ARG A 205 -11.72 5.25 2.22
N ASP A 206 -11.83 5.85 3.40
CA ASP A 206 -10.74 5.99 4.36
C ASP A 206 -9.52 6.75 3.76
N ASN A 207 -9.76 7.77 2.94
CA ASN A 207 -8.71 8.65 2.41
C ASN A 207 -9.04 10.10 2.77
N ILE A 208 -8.46 10.60 3.86
CA ILE A 208 -8.78 11.96 4.36
C ILE A 208 -8.32 13.08 3.43
N ASN A 209 -7.43 12.78 2.49
CA ASN A 209 -6.90 13.74 1.51
C ASN A 209 -7.70 13.78 0.20
N ILE A 210 -8.86 13.11 0.16
CA ILE A 210 -9.89 13.34 -0.86
C ILE A 210 -10.82 14.41 -0.31
N THR A 211 -10.84 15.56 -0.96
CA THR A 211 -11.64 16.72 -0.58
C THR A 211 -12.60 17.10 -1.70
N SER A 212 -13.36 18.18 -1.53
CA SER A 212 -14.23 18.71 -2.59
C SER A 212 -13.48 19.18 -3.84
N THR A 213 -12.15 19.28 -3.79
CA THR A 213 -11.31 19.56 -4.97
C THR A 213 -11.51 18.53 -6.09
N SER A 214 -11.69 17.24 -5.77
CA SER A 214 -11.93 16.18 -6.76
C SER A 214 -13.41 15.92 -7.07
N ALA A 215 -14.35 16.63 -6.42
CA ALA A 215 -15.79 16.38 -6.55
C ALA A 215 -16.30 16.53 -7.99
N GLN A 216 -15.81 17.53 -8.73
CA GLN A 216 -16.21 17.75 -10.13
C GLN A 216 -15.77 16.57 -11.01
N SER A 217 -14.55 16.07 -10.86
CA SER A 217 -14.04 14.94 -11.65
C SER A 217 -14.75 13.62 -11.29
N LEU A 218 -15.14 13.43 -10.03
CA LEU A 218 -15.99 12.32 -9.60
C LEU A 218 -17.41 12.45 -10.18
N ALA A 219 -18.00 13.65 -10.21
CA ALA A 219 -19.30 13.89 -10.84
C ALA A 219 -19.26 13.64 -12.35
N GLU A 220 -18.19 14.05 -13.04
CA GLU A 220 -17.99 13.73 -14.46
C GLU A 220 -17.85 12.23 -14.70
N LEU A 221 -17.10 11.52 -13.85
CA LEU A 221 -17.03 10.06 -13.90
C LEU A 221 -18.43 9.45 -13.80
N LEU A 222 -19.25 9.92 -12.85
CA LEU A 222 -20.64 9.49 -12.71
C LEU A 222 -21.49 9.84 -13.94
N LEU A 223 -21.33 11.01 -14.54
CA LEU A 223 -22.13 11.41 -15.71
C LEU A 223 -21.86 10.53 -16.94
N TYR A 224 -20.61 10.16 -17.19
CA TYR A 224 -20.19 9.54 -18.45
C TYR A 224 -19.89 8.04 -18.34
N ASN A 225 -19.49 7.55 -17.17
CA ASN A 225 -19.26 6.12 -16.97
C ASN A 225 -20.60 5.40 -16.70
N ASN A 226 -20.84 4.34 -17.47
CA ASN A 226 -22.05 3.52 -17.40
C ASN A 226 -21.78 2.08 -16.92
N THR A 227 -20.59 1.84 -16.41
CA THR A 227 -20.09 0.53 -15.95
C THR A 227 -20.05 0.46 -14.42
N LEU A 228 -19.66 1.55 -13.76
CA LEU A 228 -19.57 1.66 -12.31
C LEU A 228 -20.96 1.58 -11.69
N PHE A 229 -21.13 0.63 -10.77
CA PHE A 229 -22.35 0.43 -9.99
C PHE A 229 -22.19 0.88 -8.54
N PHE A 230 -20.97 0.82 -8.01
CA PHE A 230 -20.69 1.15 -6.62
C PHE A 230 -19.48 2.08 -6.53
N ILE A 231 -19.66 3.17 -5.78
CA ILE A 231 -18.55 4.06 -5.39
C ILE A 231 -18.63 4.26 -3.88
N HIS A 232 -17.51 4.05 -3.20
CA HIS A 232 -17.37 4.25 -1.77
C HIS A 232 -16.46 5.44 -1.47
N LEU A 233 -17.03 6.51 -0.90
CA LEU A 233 -16.37 7.75 -0.48
C LEU A 233 -16.57 8.05 1.01
N ASP A 234 -17.02 7.07 1.80
CA ASP A 234 -17.08 7.19 3.26
C ASP A 234 -15.68 7.33 3.88
N ASN A 235 -15.57 8.08 4.97
CA ASN A 235 -14.33 8.52 5.62
C ASN A 235 -13.41 9.28 4.64
N THR A 236 -13.94 10.30 3.98
CA THR A 236 -13.18 11.29 3.19
C THR A 236 -13.46 12.70 3.71
N ASN A 237 -12.75 13.72 3.21
CA ASN A 237 -12.97 15.12 3.56
C ASN A 237 -13.74 15.89 2.47
N ILE A 238 -14.61 15.22 1.73
CA ILE A 238 -15.54 15.88 0.81
C ILE A 238 -16.56 16.65 1.65
N ASP A 239 -16.59 17.97 1.51
CA ASP A 239 -17.52 18.81 2.25
C ASP A 239 -18.93 18.80 1.62
N THR A 240 -19.83 19.56 2.24
CA THR A 240 -21.22 19.71 1.77
C THR A 240 -21.30 20.15 0.31
N ASP A 241 -20.48 21.10 -0.14
CA ASP A 241 -20.53 21.60 -1.51
C ASP A 241 -20.09 20.53 -2.51
N GLY A 242 -19.03 19.77 -2.17
CA GLY A 242 -18.60 18.62 -2.96
C GLY A 242 -19.67 17.53 -3.05
N VAL A 243 -20.36 17.23 -1.95
CA VAL A 243 -21.49 16.28 -1.96
C VAL A 243 -22.63 16.77 -2.86
N LEU A 244 -22.97 18.06 -2.83
CA LEU A 244 -24.02 18.61 -3.71
C LEU A 244 -23.67 18.45 -5.19
N VAL A 245 -22.40 18.62 -5.57
CA VAL A 245 -21.90 18.35 -6.93
C VAL A 245 -22.10 16.88 -7.32
N LEU A 246 -21.79 15.95 -6.42
CA LEU A 246 -22.03 14.52 -6.65
C LEU A 246 -23.53 14.21 -6.78
N MET A 247 -24.38 14.76 -5.92
CA MET A 247 -25.84 14.53 -5.98
C MET A 247 -26.45 15.00 -7.30
N GLU A 248 -25.98 16.12 -7.84
CA GLU A 248 -26.46 16.65 -9.12
C GLU A 248 -26.16 15.69 -10.27
N SER A 249 -24.98 15.04 -10.27
CA SER A 249 -24.62 14.02 -11.29
C SER A 249 -25.52 12.78 -11.26
N LEU A 250 -26.05 12.40 -10.08
CA LEU A 250 -26.93 11.24 -9.93
C LEU A 250 -28.33 11.46 -10.50
N ARG A 251 -28.72 12.72 -10.79
CA ARG A 251 -30.01 13.01 -11.42
C ARG A 251 -30.15 12.40 -12.81
N THR A 252 -29.03 12.25 -13.52
CA THR A 252 -29.00 11.80 -14.91
C THR A 252 -28.26 10.47 -15.08
N ASN A 253 -27.35 10.09 -14.17
CA ASN A 253 -26.78 8.76 -14.17
C ASN A 253 -27.76 7.74 -13.58
N TYR A 254 -28.30 6.82 -14.37
CA TYR A 254 -29.21 5.76 -13.90
C TYR A 254 -28.53 4.39 -13.73
N ARG A 255 -27.19 4.34 -13.82
CA ARG A 255 -26.41 3.10 -13.77
C ARG A 255 -25.84 2.82 -12.39
N LEU A 256 -25.42 3.86 -11.67
CA LEU A 256 -24.90 3.73 -10.33
C LEU A 256 -26.00 3.21 -9.40
N LEU A 257 -25.72 2.10 -8.72
CA LEU A 257 -26.61 1.47 -7.76
C LEU A 257 -26.40 2.01 -6.34
N LYS A 258 -25.17 2.39 -5.98
CA LYS A 258 -24.88 3.00 -4.69
C LYS A 258 -23.66 3.92 -4.71
N LEU A 259 -23.85 5.12 -4.18
CA LEU A 259 -22.81 6.03 -3.72
C LEU A 259 -22.81 6.01 -2.20
N TRP A 260 -21.72 5.56 -1.57
CA TRP A 260 -21.56 5.60 -0.12
C TRP A 260 -20.82 6.87 0.32
N LEU A 261 -21.42 7.58 1.27
CA LEU A 261 -20.90 8.81 1.86
C LEU A 261 -20.90 8.71 3.39
N ASP A 262 -20.30 9.68 4.06
CA ASP A 262 -20.38 9.77 5.51
C ASP A 262 -21.78 10.12 6.02
N ARG A 263 -22.17 9.53 7.15
CA ARG A 263 -23.44 9.85 7.86
C ARG A 263 -23.67 11.34 8.09
N THR A 264 -22.61 12.14 8.20
CA THR A 264 -22.67 13.60 8.38
C THR A 264 -23.40 14.29 7.24
N HIS A 265 -23.35 13.75 6.01
CA HIS A 265 -24.00 14.35 4.84
C HIS A 265 -25.46 13.96 4.66
N LYS A 266 -26.00 13.09 5.52
CA LYS A 266 -27.36 12.56 5.41
C LYS A 266 -28.42 13.68 5.36
N GLN A 267 -28.33 14.64 6.28
CA GLN A 267 -29.30 15.74 6.35
C GLN A 267 -29.20 16.68 5.14
N THR A 268 -27.98 16.96 4.67
CA THR A 268 -27.73 17.73 3.45
C THR A 268 -28.36 17.06 2.23
N CYS A 269 -28.22 15.74 2.08
CA CYS A 269 -28.81 15.03 0.96
C CYS A 269 -30.35 15.03 1.05
N TYR A 270 -30.91 14.80 2.24
CA TYR A 270 -32.37 14.77 2.47
C TYR A 270 -33.08 16.09 2.19
N SER A 271 -32.37 17.23 2.28
CA SER A 271 -32.96 18.54 1.99
C SER A 271 -33.08 18.83 0.50
N LEU A 272 -32.46 18.03 -0.38
CA LEU A 272 -32.55 18.22 -1.83
C LEU A 272 -33.98 17.94 -2.33
N PRO A 273 -34.57 18.84 -3.14
CA PRO A 273 -35.96 18.70 -3.60
C PRO A 273 -36.19 17.43 -4.45
N TYR A 274 -35.14 16.90 -5.07
CA TYR A 274 -35.17 15.70 -5.88
C TYR A 274 -34.63 14.45 -5.17
N TYR A 275 -34.27 14.52 -3.87
CA TYR A 275 -33.61 13.42 -3.18
C TYR A 275 -34.35 12.07 -3.33
N LYS A 276 -35.69 12.07 -3.27
CA LYS A 276 -36.51 10.86 -3.43
C LYS A 276 -36.25 10.09 -4.74
N THR A 277 -35.77 10.75 -5.80
CA THR A 277 -35.46 10.09 -7.09
C THR A 277 -34.08 9.41 -7.08
N ILE A 278 -33.20 9.79 -6.16
CA ILE A 278 -31.84 9.26 -6.00
C ILE A 278 -31.66 8.50 -4.67
N GLU A 279 -32.62 8.53 -3.76
CA GLU A 279 -32.54 7.99 -2.39
C GLU A 279 -32.03 6.55 -2.34
N SER A 280 -32.57 5.67 -3.19
CA SER A 280 -32.16 4.26 -3.24
C SER A 280 -30.70 4.08 -3.68
N ARG A 281 -30.08 5.10 -4.28
CA ARG A 281 -28.71 5.10 -4.80
C ARG A 281 -27.72 5.84 -3.90
N VAL A 282 -28.16 6.42 -2.79
CA VAL A 282 -27.28 7.06 -1.82
C VAL A 282 -27.26 6.23 -0.53
N GLY A 283 -26.09 5.87 -0.05
CA GLY A 283 -25.85 5.14 1.19
C GLY A 283 -25.00 5.96 2.15
N PHE A 284 -25.16 5.72 3.45
CA PHE A 284 -24.41 6.42 4.48
C PHE A 284 -23.80 5.43 5.47
N ASN A 285 -22.49 5.50 5.67
CA ASN A 285 -21.76 4.68 6.65
C ASN A 285 -21.29 5.49 7.84
#